data_AF-A0AAW1Y776-F1
#
_entry.id   AF-A0AAW1Y776-F1
#
_cell.length_a   1.000
_cell.length_b   1.000
_cell.length_c   1.000
_cell.angle_alpha   90.00
_cell.angle_beta   90.00
_cell.angle_gamma   90.00
#
_symmetry.space_group_name_H-M   'P 1'
#
loop_
_entity.id
_entity.type
_entity.pdbx_description
1 polymer ?
#
loop_
_entity_poly.entity_id
_entity_poly.type
_entity_poly.pdbx_seq_one_letter_code
_entity_poly.pdbx_strand_id
1 'polypeptide(L)'
;MSSDQDNGKEKSSIVSDGLVEKLMSVNYQRKREGGKGKVIKPPPCLHTLVDETIISHFEKEKGLKAKERILESLQSLTLNPEQNTDEDDTDKITLEKLQESNPSSSYKDCWEVKWMSREDVIKKFETIYGEFDLQKNWGERAHFIVPQPRETIYVNELECIMAKGKHEVVCYQYFKNYKENFRFTKLDTLLNLVYNLRTEYMQMNKRGVHYAYEHLFNTEAEVDSTLDSICAMLGCTPAPYFKDWSIEEKFHEEFKCIIITGSGEPDIATRIILNMLTSALKLEVVVLIDCNPYGFEILLTYLCGSKKMAYNSRNLRTRGIKWLGIWPTDLLEYHMEDYGFQEKKMTDEEISIAEKKLQRLLNKEVVKNNPKWQDLLQKMTTRIQIEGLSCIHLNFLNKIYLKEKLQNHDWV
;
A
#
# COMPACT_ATOMS: atom_id res chain seq x y z
N MET A 1 -20.68 30.06 -56.41
CA MET A 1 -19.68 30.61 -55.48
C MET A 1 -19.87 29.86 -54.16
N SER A 2 -18.99 28.89 -53.93
CA SER A 2 -18.92 28.06 -52.72
C SER A 2 -17.45 28.03 -52.34
N SER A 3 -17.14 28.44 -51.11
CA SER A 3 -15.99 28.05 -50.28
C SER A 3 -15.85 29.06 -49.14
N ASP A 4 -15.70 28.55 -47.92
CA ASP A 4 -14.95 29.12 -46.77
C ASP A 4 -15.16 28.10 -45.62
N GLN A 5 -14.29 27.11 -45.45
CA GLN A 5 -12.98 27.11 -44.77
C GLN A 5 -13.01 27.47 -43.27
N ASP A 6 -12.92 26.39 -42.50
CA ASP A 6 -12.21 26.12 -41.25
C ASP A 6 -11.14 27.14 -40.78
N ASN A 7 -11.18 27.53 -39.49
CA ASN A 7 -10.12 27.35 -38.49
C ASN A 7 -10.32 28.21 -37.22
N GLY A 8 -10.41 27.53 -36.07
CA GLY A 8 -9.36 27.57 -35.04
C GLY A 8 -9.23 28.76 -34.06
N LYS A 9 -8.98 28.37 -32.79
CA LYS A 9 -8.43 29.12 -31.62
C LYS A 9 -9.45 29.93 -30.80
N GLU A 10 -9.44 30.00 -29.47
CA GLU A 10 -8.56 29.52 -28.40
C GLU A 10 -9.40 29.71 -27.12
N LYS A 11 -9.56 28.68 -26.27
CA LYS A 11 -10.03 28.88 -24.88
C LYS A 11 -8.83 28.76 -23.96
N SER A 12 -8.36 29.90 -23.48
CA SER A 12 -7.46 30.00 -22.34
C SER A 12 -8.27 30.24 -21.06
N SER A 13 -7.61 29.95 -19.93
CA SER A 13 -7.90 30.33 -18.54
C SER A 13 -8.62 29.31 -17.64
N ILE A 14 -7.79 28.64 -16.83
CA ILE A 14 -7.81 28.66 -15.36
C ILE A 14 -9.17 28.32 -14.72
N VAL A 15 -9.38 27.04 -14.41
CA VAL A 15 -10.29 26.60 -13.33
C VAL A 15 -9.75 25.28 -12.76
N SER A 16 -8.77 25.31 -11.85
CA SER A 16 -8.34 24.10 -11.12
C SER A 16 -8.27 24.24 -9.60
N ASP A 17 -8.43 25.43 -9.03
CA ASP A 17 -8.37 25.61 -7.56
C ASP A 17 -9.74 25.77 -6.89
N GLY A 18 -10.80 26.01 -7.67
CA GLY A 18 -12.15 26.26 -7.13
C GLY A 18 -13.00 25.02 -6.88
N LEU A 19 -12.60 23.82 -7.34
CA LEU A 19 -13.41 22.61 -7.21
C LEU A 19 -13.22 21.93 -5.83
N VAL A 20 -12.01 22.02 -5.27
CA VAL A 20 -11.66 21.42 -3.98
C VAL A 20 -12.33 22.16 -2.80
N GLU A 21 -12.39 23.49 -2.84
CA GLU A 21 -13.13 24.28 -1.82
C GLU A 21 -14.66 24.10 -1.93
N LYS A 22 -15.18 23.82 -3.13
CA LYS A 22 -16.61 23.62 -3.37
C LYS A 22 -17.10 22.25 -2.90
N LEU A 23 -16.22 21.24 -2.86
CA LEU A 23 -16.51 19.94 -2.26
C LEU A 23 -16.42 19.97 -0.72
N MET A 24 -15.54 20.82 -0.16
CA MET A 24 -15.38 20.96 1.30
C MET A 24 -16.45 21.84 1.97
N SER A 25 -17.27 22.58 1.22
CA SER A 25 -18.26 23.52 1.75
C SER A 25 -19.73 23.08 1.65
N VAL A 26 -20.03 21.87 1.15
CA VAL A 26 -21.42 21.44 0.87
C VAL A 26 -22.05 20.58 1.98
N ASN A 27 -21.33 20.14 3.01
CA ASN A 27 -21.90 19.38 4.12
C ASN A 27 -22.30 20.22 5.34
N TYR A 28 -23.10 21.27 5.13
CA TYR A 28 -23.88 21.89 6.20
C TYR A 28 -25.17 22.52 5.68
N GLN A 29 -26.16 21.69 5.38
CA GLN A 29 -27.59 21.94 5.65
C GLN A 29 -28.47 20.86 5.00
N ARG A 30 -28.82 19.83 5.78
CA ARG A 30 -30.13 19.19 5.63
C ARG A 30 -30.87 19.28 6.95
N LYS A 31 -31.86 20.18 6.93
CA LYS A 31 -32.91 20.37 7.94
C LYS A 31 -33.53 19.02 8.30
N ARG A 32 -33.61 18.75 9.61
CA ARG A 32 -34.48 17.73 10.18
C ARG A 32 -35.94 18.10 9.94
N GLU A 33 -36.72 17.11 9.52
CA GLU A 33 -38.17 17.13 9.51
C GLU A 33 -38.74 17.30 10.94
N GLY A 34 -39.96 17.84 11.01
CA GLY A 34 -40.69 18.03 12.25
C GLY A 34 -40.94 16.73 13.00
N GLY A 35 -40.72 16.77 14.31
CA GLY A 35 -41.05 15.69 15.23
C GLY A 35 -40.76 16.10 16.67
N LYS A 36 -41.82 16.18 17.47
CA LYS A 36 -41.82 16.69 18.85
C LYS A 36 -41.04 15.77 19.81
N GLY A 37 -40.18 16.36 20.64
CA GLY A 37 -40.05 16.06 22.08
C GLY A 37 -39.14 14.90 22.53
N LYS A 38 -37.98 15.23 23.13
CA LYS A 38 -37.68 15.09 24.58
C LYS A 38 -36.20 15.38 24.82
N VAL A 39 -35.93 16.34 25.70
CA VAL A 39 -34.60 16.60 26.25
C VAL A 39 -34.26 15.46 27.20
N ILE A 40 -33.23 14.68 26.88
CA ILE A 40 -32.59 13.76 27.84
C ILE A 40 -31.24 14.37 28.20
N LYS A 41 -31.12 14.81 29.45
CA LYS A 41 -29.86 15.27 30.06
C LYS A 41 -28.86 14.09 30.12
N PRO A 42 -27.55 14.32 29.92
CA PRO A 42 -26.54 13.29 30.18
C PRO A 42 -26.45 12.98 31.68
N PRO A 43 -26.29 11.71 32.09
CA PRO A 43 -25.97 11.36 33.47
C PRO A 43 -24.48 11.63 33.78
N PRO A 44 -24.11 11.75 35.06
CA PRO A 44 -22.91 12.45 35.50
C PRO A 44 -21.64 11.61 35.37
N CYS A 45 -20.51 12.31 35.24
CA CYS A 45 -19.16 11.79 35.31
C CYS A 45 -18.95 10.95 36.59
N LEU A 46 -18.44 9.73 36.46
CA LEU A 46 -17.93 8.95 37.59
C LEU A 46 -16.39 8.92 37.54
N HIS A 47 -15.77 9.60 38.50
CA HIS A 47 -14.38 9.41 38.87
C HIS A 47 -14.25 8.15 39.74
N THR A 48 -13.25 7.31 39.43
CA THR A 48 -12.48 6.39 40.31
C THR A 48 -13.21 5.48 41.30
N LEU A 49 -13.00 4.16 41.14
CA LEU A 49 -12.62 3.20 42.19
C LEU A 49 -12.40 1.83 41.51
N VAL A 50 -11.15 1.38 41.38
CA VAL A 50 -10.85 -0.05 41.20
C VAL A 50 -9.88 -0.46 42.30
N ASP A 51 -10.40 -1.37 43.12
CA ASP A 51 -9.92 -1.96 44.35
C ASP A 51 -8.58 -2.72 44.15
N GLU A 52 -7.57 -2.42 44.99
CA GLU A 52 -6.23 -3.01 44.95
C GLU A 52 -6.17 -4.52 45.28
N THR A 53 -7.32 -5.15 45.58
CA THR A 53 -7.37 -6.56 45.97
C THR A 53 -7.44 -7.55 44.81
N ILE A 54 -7.86 -7.12 43.60
CA ILE A 54 -8.02 -8.04 42.44
C ILE A 54 -6.70 -8.34 41.72
N ILE A 55 -5.69 -7.48 41.85
CA ILE A 55 -4.36 -7.69 41.22
C ILE A 55 -3.60 -8.84 41.89
N SER A 56 -3.78 -9.04 43.20
CA SER A 56 -3.07 -10.08 43.97
C SER A 56 -3.45 -11.53 43.61
N HIS A 57 -4.55 -11.74 42.87
CA HIS A 57 -4.99 -13.09 42.46
C HIS A 57 -4.58 -13.46 41.03
N PHE A 58 -4.13 -12.48 40.22
CA PHE A 58 -3.64 -12.73 38.85
C PHE A 58 -2.16 -13.13 38.79
N GLU A 59 -1.44 -13.04 39.91
CA GLU A 59 0.01 -13.30 40.01
C GLU A 59 0.40 -14.77 40.25
N LYS A 60 -0.53 -15.74 40.23
CA LYS A 60 -0.16 -17.16 40.34
C LYS A 60 0.11 -17.81 38.98
N GLU A 61 1.33 -17.50 38.53
CA GLU A 61 2.33 -18.42 37.97
C GLU A 61 1.97 -19.23 36.71
N LYS A 62 2.38 -18.68 35.55
CA LYS A 62 3.27 -19.28 34.52
C LYS A 62 3.09 -18.67 33.12
N GLY A 63 2.08 -17.83 32.90
CA GLY A 63 1.78 -17.20 31.61
C GLY A 63 2.38 -15.81 31.36
N LEU A 64 2.59 -15.00 32.40
CA LEU A 64 3.05 -13.61 32.23
C LEU A 64 4.51 -13.49 31.79
N LYS A 65 5.42 -14.33 32.29
CA LYS A 65 6.85 -14.28 31.94
C LYS A 65 7.14 -14.50 30.45
N ALA A 66 6.27 -15.21 29.73
CA ALA A 66 6.40 -15.38 28.28
C ALA A 66 5.88 -14.15 27.52
N LYS A 67 4.82 -13.52 28.03
CA LYS A 67 4.21 -12.33 27.44
C LYS A 67 5.09 -11.08 27.63
N GLU A 68 5.68 -10.92 28.81
CA GLU A 68 6.66 -9.87 29.11
C GLU A 68 7.94 -10.06 28.31
N ARG A 69 8.48 -11.29 28.21
CA ARG A 69 9.65 -11.55 27.36
C ARG A 69 9.40 -11.28 25.88
N ILE A 70 8.21 -11.58 25.35
CA ILE A 70 7.85 -11.24 23.98
C ILE A 70 7.70 -9.72 23.83
N LEU A 71 7.09 -9.04 24.80
CA LEU A 71 6.98 -7.58 24.79
C LEU A 71 8.35 -6.90 24.88
N GLU A 72 9.25 -7.37 25.74
CA GLU A 72 10.63 -6.90 25.89
C GLU A 72 11.46 -7.22 24.64
N SER A 73 11.29 -8.40 24.04
CA SER A 73 11.97 -8.76 22.79
C SER A 73 11.48 -7.88 21.63
N LEU A 74 10.16 -7.66 21.53
CA LEU A 74 9.58 -6.77 20.53
C LEU A 74 9.97 -5.31 20.76
N GLN A 75 10.02 -4.85 22.02
CA GLN A 75 10.50 -3.52 22.39
C GLN A 75 12.00 -3.35 22.09
N SER A 76 12.81 -4.38 22.31
CA SER A 76 14.24 -4.36 21.93
C SER A 76 14.45 -4.33 20.42
N LEU A 77 13.52 -4.89 19.64
CA LEU A 77 13.53 -4.87 18.18
C LEU A 77 12.96 -3.57 17.59
N THR A 78 12.03 -2.90 18.29
CA THR A 78 11.42 -1.64 17.83
C THR A 78 12.11 -0.38 18.34
N LEU A 79 12.90 -0.46 19.41
CA LEU A 79 13.60 0.71 19.98
C LEU A 79 14.99 0.97 19.41
N ASN A 80 15.52 0.16 18.48
CA ASN A 80 16.82 0.42 17.85
C ASN A 80 16.89 -0.05 16.38
N PRO A 81 16.28 0.65 15.41
CA PRO A 81 16.71 0.57 14.02
C PRO A 81 18.01 1.35 13.78
N GLU A 82 18.36 2.28 14.69
CA GLU A 82 19.40 3.30 14.48
C GLU A 82 20.73 3.02 15.20
N GLN A 83 20.90 1.87 15.88
CA GLN A 83 22.14 1.55 16.62
C GLN A 83 23.04 0.48 15.96
N ASN A 84 22.87 0.22 14.66
CA ASN A 84 23.80 -0.62 13.89
C ASN A 84 24.67 0.19 12.91
N THR A 85 24.88 1.48 13.18
CA THR A 85 25.75 2.34 12.36
C THR A 85 27.02 2.87 13.05
N ASP A 86 27.28 2.54 14.32
CA ASP A 86 28.46 3.04 15.03
C ASP A 86 29.36 1.92 15.63
N GLU A 87 29.65 0.88 14.84
CA GLU A 87 30.84 0.04 15.04
C GLU A 87 31.88 0.40 13.97
N ASP A 88 32.92 1.15 14.37
CA ASP A 88 34.19 1.44 13.66
C ASP A 88 34.18 1.17 12.13
N ASP A 89 33.68 2.13 11.36
CA ASP A 89 33.48 2.02 9.90
C ASP A 89 34.79 2.10 9.08
N THR A 90 35.95 2.19 9.74
CA THR A 90 37.25 2.28 9.07
C THR A 90 37.74 0.94 8.51
N ASP A 91 37.36 -0.19 9.11
CA ASP A 91 37.90 -1.52 8.78
C ASP A 91 36.97 -2.44 7.97
N LYS A 92 35.74 -2.03 7.66
CA LYS A 92 34.89 -2.78 6.73
C LYS A 92 35.42 -2.64 5.31
N ILE A 93 35.67 -3.79 4.68
CA ILE A 93 36.01 -3.91 3.26
C ILE A 93 34.76 -3.50 2.46
N THR A 94 34.88 -2.48 1.62
CA THR A 94 33.81 -2.01 0.73
C THR A 94 34.16 -2.30 -0.72
N LEU A 95 33.13 -2.41 -1.59
CA LEU A 95 33.35 -2.56 -3.02
C LEU A 95 34.22 -1.43 -3.60
N GLU A 96 34.01 -0.20 -3.14
CA GLU A 96 34.80 0.98 -3.54
C GLU A 96 36.28 0.79 -3.19
N LYS A 97 36.61 0.39 -1.96
CA LYS A 97 37.99 0.09 -1.54
C LYS A 97 38.62 -1.05 -2.36
N LEU A 98 37.84 -2.07 -2.75
CA LEU A 98 38.29 -3.18 -3.59
C LEU A 98 38.56 -2.74 -5.05
N GLN A 99 37.76 -1.83 -5.58
CA GLN A 99 37.93 -1.27 -6.92
C GLN A 99 39.12 -0.31 -7.00
N GLU A 100 39.33 0.52 -5.97
CA GLU A 100 40.45 1.45 -5.87
C GLU A 100 41.80 0.74 -5.70
N SER A 101 41.84 -0.28 -4.84
CA SER A 101 43.06 -1.06 -4.59
C SER A 101 43.47 -1.94 -5.78
N ASN A 102 42.54 -2.26 -6.69
CA ASN A 102 42.84 -3.11 -7.84
C ASN A 102 41.99 -2.73 -9.10
N PRO A 103 42.36 -1.66 -9.82
CA PRO A 103 41.57 -1.12 -10.95
C PRO A 103 41.50 -2.03 -12.19
N SER A 104 42.37 -3.04 -12.26
CA SER A 104 42.41 -4.07 -13.31
C SER A 104 41.67 -5.36 -12.90
N SER A 105 41.06 -5.39 -11.71
CA SER A 105 40.39 -6.58 -11.19
C SER A 105 39.08 -6.89 -11.91
N SER A 106 38.57 -8.10 -11.66
CA SER A 106 37.25 -8.56 -12.11
C SER A 106 36.08 -7.70 -11.60
N TYR A 107 36.32 -6.77 -10.66
CA TYR A 107 35.30 -6.00 -9.95
C TYR A 107 35.04 -4.61 -10.53
N LYS A 108 35.79 -4.17 -11.54
CA LYS A 108 35.72 -2.79 -12.11
C LYS A 108 34.31 -2.37 -12.55
N ASP A 109 33.50 -3.33 -12.99
CA ASP A 109 32.14 -3.09 -13.48
C ASP A 109 31.06 -3.67 -12.54
N CYS A 110 31.42 -3.95 -11.29
CA CYS A 110 30.48 -4.33 -10.26
C CYS A 110 29.85 -3.09 -9.65
N TRP A 111 28.57 -3.19 -9.29
CA TRP A 111 27.90 -2.19 -8.46
C TRP A 111 27.18 -2.88 -7.32
N GLU A 112 27.10 -2.16 -6.21
CA GLU A 112 26.39 -2.56 -5.03
C GLU A 112 25.15 -1.71 -4.86
N VAL A 113 24.07 -2.34 -4.45
CA VAL A 113 22.89 -1.66 -3.96
C VAL A 113 22.94 -1.72 -2.44
N LYS A 114 23.05 -0.57 -1.78
CA LYS A 114 23.21 -0.47 -0.32
C LYS A 114 21.87 -0.22 0.36
N TRP A 115 21.77 -0.60 1.63
CA TRP A 115 20.73 -0.05 2.50
C TRP A 115 21.03 1.42 2.75
N MET A 116 20.00 2.26 2.69
CA MET A 116 20.13 3.71 2.83
C MET A 116 18.98 4.25 3.69
N SER A 117 19.28 5.29 4.47
CA SER A 117 18.29 6.05 5.25
C SER A 117 17.29 6.77 4.33
N ARG A 118 16.15 7.18 4.90
CA ARG A 118 15.12 7.92 4.15
C ARG A 118 15.67 9.24 3.60
N GLU A 119 16.53 9.90 4.37
CA GLU A 119 17.12 11.19 4.04
C GLU A 119 18.14 11.05 2.90
N ASP A 120 18.93 9.97 2.88
CA ASP A 120 20.02 9.84 1.93
C ASP A 120 19.55 9.43 0.53
N VAL A 121 18.52 8.60 0.37
CA VAL A 121 17.99 8.39 -0.99
C VAL A 121 17.20 9.61 -1.45
N ILE A 122 16.56 10.39 -0.57
CA ILE A 122 15.96 11.67 -0.99
C ILE A 122 17.04 12.58 -1.59
N LYS A 123 18.18 12.73 -0.93
CA LYS A 123 19.31 13.53 -1.47
C LYS A 123 19.81 12.98 -2.81
N LYS A 124 20.00 11.65 -2.92
CA LYS A 124 20.43 11.03 -4.19
C LYS A 124 19.38 11.21 -5.29
N PHE A 125 18.11 11.06 -4.96
CA PHE A 125 17.00 11.26 -5.87
C PHE A 125 16.96 12.70 -6.38
N GLU A 126 17.07 13.68 -5.49
CA GLU A 126 17.13 15.11 -5.87
C GLU A 126 18.33 15.42 -6.76
N THR A 127 19.47 14.76 -6.54
CA THR A 127 20.65 14.90 -7.40
C THR A 127 20.37 14.37 -8.81
N ILE A 128 19.93 13.12 -8.94
CA ILE A 128 19.66 12.49 -10.25
C ILE A 128 18.51 13.20 -10.97
N TYR A 129 17.44 13.52 -10.26
CA TYR A 129 16.28 14.20 -10.82
C TYR A 129 16.63 15.63 -11.25
N GLY A 130 17.41 16.36 -10.45
CA GLY A 130 17.90 17.69 -10.78
C GLY A 130 18.80 17.70 -12.01
N GLU A 131 19.73 16.74 -12.12
CA GLU A 131 20.55 16.56 -13.34
C GLU A 131 19.68 16.30 -14.57
N PHE A 132 18.67 15.42 -14.44
CA PHE A 132 17.76 15.10 -15.51
C PHE A 132 16.86 16.28 -15.93
N ASP A 133 16.35 17.05 -14.98
CA ASP A 133 15.54 18.25 -15.25
C ASP A 133 16.38 19.35 -15.93
N LEU A 134 17.63 19.53 -15.52
CA LEU A 134 18.58 20.41 -16.20
C LEU A 134 18.80 19.98 -17.66
N GLN A 135 19.02 18.68 -17.92
CA GLN A 135 19.16 18.16 -19.28
C GLN A 135 17.93 18.48 -20.15
N LYS A 136 16.71 18.32 -19.60
CA LYS A 136 15.45 18.64 -20.29
C LYS A 136 15.34 20.13 -20.64
N ASN A 137 15.68 21.01 -19.70
CA ASN A 137 15.48 22.44 -19.84
C ASN A 137 16.54 23.13 -20.70
N TRP A 138 17.74 22.58 -20.81
CA TRP A 138 18.87 23.21 -21.50
C TRP A 138 19.13 22.69 -22.92
N GLY A 139 18.17 21.97 -23.50
CA GLY A 139 18.21 21.54 -24.91
C GLY A 139 19.16 20.39 -25.21
N GLU A 140 19.74 19.77 -24.17
CA GLU A 140 20.45 18.51 -24.30
C GLU A 140 19.47 17.35 -24.46
N ARG A 141 19.93 16.24 -25.03
CA ARG A 141 19.11 15.02 -25.06
C ARG A 141 19.06 14.42 -23.66
N ALA A 142 17.95 14.63 -22.98
CA ALA A 142 17.68 14.01 -21.69
C ALA A 142 17.86 12.49 -21.78
N HIS A 143 18.63 11.94 -20.84
CA HIS A 143 18.97 10.53 -20.79
C HIS A 143 19.12 10.05 -19.35
N PHE A 144 18.93 8.74 -19.17
CA PHE A 144 19.17 8.03 -17.92
C PHE A 144 20.37 7.11 -18.09
N ILE A 145 21.20 7.02 -17.06
CA ILE A 145 22.31 6.05 -17.00
C ILE A 145 21.85 4.91 -16.10
N VAL A 146 21.33 3.84 -16.70
CA VAL A 146 20.72 2.72 -15.97
C VAL A 146 21.73 1.57 -15.86
N PRO A 147 22.07 1.09 -14.64
CA PRO A 147 22.89 -0.12 -14.50
C PRO A 147 22.16 -1.34 -15.07
N GLN A 148 22.84 -2.07 -15.96
CA GLN A 148 22.28 -3.27 -16.60
C GLN A 148 23.13 -4.50 -16.25
N PRO A 149 22.66 -5.35 -15.32
CA PRO A 149 23.35 -6.60 -14.97
C PRO A 149 23.46 -7.49 -16.21
N ARG A 150 24.66 -8.00 -16.49
CA ARG A 150 24.90 -8.98 -17.57
C ARG A 150 25.39 -10.31 -17.03
N GLU A 151 26.13 -10.27 -15.94
CA GLU A 151 26.64 -11.42 -15.23
C GLU A 151 26.56 -11.20 -13.71
N THR A 152 26.70 -12.29 -12.97
CA THR A 152 26.83 -12.25 -11.51
C THR A 152 28.20 -12.79 -11.15
N ILE A 153 28.83 -12.18 -10.15
CA ILE A 153 30.14 -12.60 -9.64
C ILE A 153 30.05 -12.77 -8.14
N TYR A 154 30.59 -13.86 -7.62
CA TYR A 154 30.77 -14.03 -6.19
C TYR A 154 32.04 -13.29 -5.78
N VAL A 155 31.92 -12.32 -4.88
CA VAL A 155 33.04 -11.54 -4.35
C VAL A 155 33.40 -12.15 -3.00
N ASN A 156 34.53 -12.86 -2.94
CA ASN A 156 34.94 -13.60 -1.75
C ASN A 156 35.15 -12.68 -0.54
N GLU A 157 35.73 -11.50 -0.76
CA GLU A 157 36.05 -10.52 0.28
C GLU A 157 34.80 -9.90 0.93
N LEU A 158 33.67 -9.93 0.22
CA LEU A 158 32.38 -9.44 0.70
C LEU A 158 31.40 -10.58 1.02
N GLU A 159 31.80 -11.84 0.79
CA GLU A 159 30.99 -13.06 0.96
C GLU A 159 29.59 -12.98 0.31
N CYS A 160 29.48 -12.30 -0.83
CA CYS A 160 28.21 -12.02 -1.48
C CYS A 160 28.26 -12.12 -3.01
N ILE A 161 27.08 -12.27 -3.63
CA ILE A 161 26.92 -12.25 -5.09
C ILE A 161 26.62 -10.82 -5.52
N MET A 162 27.42 -10.31 -6.46
CA MET A 162 27.32 -8.96 -7.00
C MET A 162 26.92 -8.98 -8.47
N ALA A 163 26.14 -7.98 -8.87
CA ALA A 163 25.84 -7.73 -10.26
C ALA A 163 27.06 -7.10 -10.95
N LYS A 164 27.35 -7.57 -12.15
CA LYS A 164 28.39 -7.01 -13.02
C LYS A 164 27.87 -6.85 -14.44
N GLY A 165 28.26 -5.76 -15.10
CA GLY A 165 27.70 -5.45 -16.40
C GLY A 165 28.11 -4.09 -16.92
N LYS A 166 27.19 -3.38 -17.57
CA LYS A 166 27.47 -2.05 -18.12
C LYS A 166 26.36 -1.09 -17.72
N HIS A 167 26.69 0.19 -17.76
CA HIS A 167 25.69 1.24 -17.73
C HIS A 167 25.12 1.41 -19.13
N GLU A 168 23.80 1.36 -19.24
CA GLU A 168 23.05 1.60 -20.47
C GLU A 168 22.55 3.05 -20.45
N VAL A 169 22.78 3.77 -21.54
CA VAL A 169 22.22 5.12 -21.72
C VAL A 169 20.83 4.95 -22.35
N VAL A 170 19.79 5.25 -21.58
CA VAL A 170 18.40 5.24 -22.04
C VAL A 170 17.99 6.66 -22.37
N CYS A 171 17.71 6.96 -23.64
CA CYS A 171 17.36 8.32 -24.06
C CYS A 171 16.12 8.31 -24.95
N TYR A 172 15.40 9.43 -24.98
CA TYR A 172 14.31 9.57 -25.94
C TYR A 172 14.85 9.81 -27.34
N GLN A 173 14.55 8.91 -28.27
CA GLN A 173 14.98 8.97 -29.67
C GLN A 173 13.79 9.11 -30.61
N TYR A 174 13.57 10.32 -31.12
CA TYR A 174 12.54 10.58 -32.13
C TYR A 174 12.68 9.63 -33.33
N PHE A 175 11.61 8.85 -33.58
CA PHE A 175 11.41 7.98 -34.75
C PHE A 175 12.40 6.82 -34.97
N LYS A 176 13.33 6.54 -34.05
CA LYS A 176 14.37 5.49 -34.25
C LYS A 176 14.14 4.20 -33.47
N ASN A 177 13.66 4.29 -32.22
CA ASN A 177 13.54 3.11 -31.35
C ASN A 177 12.32 3.20 -30.43
N TYR A 178 11.19 2.64 -30.88
CA TYR A 178 9.93 2.64 -30.12
C TYR A 178 10.08 2.00 -28.73
N LYS A 179 10.81 0.88 -28.61
CA LYS A 179 10.98 0.17 -27.32
C LYS A 179 11.76 1.00 -26.31
N GLU A 180 12.85 1.62 -26.74
CA GLU A 180 13.67 2.48 -25.90
C GLU A 180 12.91 3.75 -25.49
N ASN A 181 12.12 4.33 -26.40
CA ASN A 181 11.24 5.46 -26.07
C ASN A 181 10.22 5.10 -24.99
N PHE A 182 9.58 3.93 -25.07
CA PHE A 182 8.66 3.47 -24.01
C PHE A 182 9.38 3.26 -22.69
N ARG A 183 10.59 2.69 -22.70
CA ARG A 183 11.40 2.52 -21.49
C ARG A 183 11.78 3.89 -20.88
N PHE A 184 12.16 4.85 -21.71
CA PHE A 184 12.43 6.22 -21.29
C PHE A 184 11.18 6.87 -20.68
N THR A 185 10.03 6.81 -21.36
CA THR A 185 8.77 7.40 -20.88
C THR A 185 8.32 6.78 -19.56
N LYS A 186 8.54 5.47 -19.37
CA LYS A 186 8.27 4.78 -18.09
C LYS A 186 9.15 5.30 -16.96
N LEU A 187 10.45 5.40 -17.19
CA LEU A 187 11.40 5.95 -16.19
C LEU A 187 11.09 7.40 -15.86
N ASP A 188 10.86 8.24 -16.88
CA ASP A 188 10.51 9.65 -16.72
C ASP A 188 9.20 9.82 -15.93
N THR A 189 8.15 9.09 -16.30
CA THR A 189 6.86 9.13 -15.60
C THR A 189 7.00 8.75 -14.13
N LEU A 190 7.70 7.66 -13.80
CA LEU A 190 7.86 7.24 -12.41
C LEU A 190 8.75 8.19 -11.61
N LEU A 191 9.82 8.74 -12.19
CA LEU A 191 10.65 9.71 -11.50
C LEU A 191 9.88 11.00 -11.20
N ASN A 192 9.14 11.55 -12.18
CA ASN A 192 8.27 12.71 -11.96
C ASN A 192 7.19 12.42 -10.92
N LEU A 193 6.60 11.23 -10.98
CA LEU A 193 5.62 10.81 -9.98
C LEU A 193 6.24 10.77 -8.58
N VAL A 194 7.42 10.17 -8.39
CA VAL A 194 8.10 10.15 -7.09
C VAL A 194 8.39 11.56 -6.59
N TYR A 195 8.81 12.47 -7.48
CA TYR A 195 9.03 13.88 -7.16
C TYR A 195 7.73 14.58 -6.71
N ASN A 196 6.63 14.40 -7.45
CA ASN A 196 5.34 15.00 -7.13
C ASN A 196 4.76 14.43 -5.83
N LEU A 197 4.79 13.11 -5.65
CA LEU A 197 4.37 12.43 -4.43
C LEU A 197 5.11 12.99 -3.21
N ARG A 198 6.42 13.16 -3.31
CA ARG A 198 7.23 13.80 -2.26
C ARG A 198 6.77 15.22 -1.98
N THR A 199 6.61 16.04 -3.03
CA THR A 199 6.29 17.47 -2.90
C THR A 199 4.92 17.70 -2.27
N GLU A 200 3.95 16.86 -2.61
CA GLU A 200 2.58 16.96 -2.11
C GLU A 200 2.34 16.15 -0.81
N TYR A 201 3.38 15.50 -0.26
CA TYR A 201 3.25 14.54 0.85
C TYR A 201 2.17 13.48 0.58
N MET A 202 2.09 13.09 -0.69
CA MET A 202 1.23 12.05 -1.22
C MET A 202 2.03 10.78 -1.40
N GLN A 203 1.33 9.66 -1.47
CA GLN A 203 1.97 8.37 -1.25
C GLN A 203 1.28 7.41 -2.28
N MET A 204 1.97 6.42 -2.87
CA MET A 204 1.36 5.43 -3.81
C MET A 204 2.07 4.05 -3.83
N ASN A 205 1.32 2.94 -3.97
CA ASN A 205 1.88 1.57 -4.07
C ASN A 205 2.22 1.28 -5.50
N LYS A 206 3.10 0.30 -5.67
CA LYS A 206 3.36 -0.39 -6.93
C LYS A 206 2.08 -0.69 -7.74
N ARG A 207 1.02 -1.16 -7.08
CA ARG A 207 -0.27 -1.44 -7.72
C ARG A 207 -1.06 -0.18 -8.08
N GLY A 208 -1.08 0.81 -7.20
CA GLY A 208 -1.70 2.10 -7.50
C GLY A 208 -1.03 2.79 -8.68
N VAL A 209 0.31 2.67 -8.80
CA VAL A 209 1.06 3.11 -9.98
C VAL A 209 0.55 2.41 -11.24
N HIS A 210 0.41 1.08 -11.19
CA HIS A 210 -0.10 0.31 -12.33
C HIS A 210 -1.52 0.75 -12.73
N TYR A 211 -2.41 0.99 -11.77
CA TYR A 211 -3.77 1.44 -12.06
C TYR A 211 -3.84 2.88 -12.58
N ALA A 212 -3.10 3.80 -11.96
CA ALA A 212 -3.08 5.21 -12.40
C ALA A 212 -2.48 5.37 -13.81
N TYR A 213 -1.56 4.48 -14.20
CA TYR A 213 -0.83 4.55 -15.46
C TYR A 213 -0.97 3.26 -16.29
N GLU A 214 -2.16 2.64 -16.31
CA GLU A 214 -2.41 1.36 -17.01
C GLU A 214 -2.07 1.44 -18.51
N HIS A 215 -2.27 2.60 -19.13
CA HIS A 215 -1.92 2.86 -20.53
C HIS A 215 -0.40 2.84 -20.81
N LEU A 216 0.42 3.06 -19.77
CA LEU A 216 1.88 3.07 -19.85
C LEU A 216 2.47 1.75 -19.34
N PHE A 217 1.86 1.14 -18.32
CA PHE A 217 2.27 -0.12 -17.71
C PHE A 217 1.22 -1.19 -17.93
N ASN A 218 1.49 -2.10 -18.87
CA ASN A 218 0.53 -3.16 -19.22
C ASN A 218 0.42 -4.23 -18.13
N THR A 219 1.46 -4.38 -17.29
CA THR A 219 1.49 -5.36 -16.21
C THR A 219 2.18 -4.78 -14.97
N GLU A 220 1.82 -5.28 -13.78
CA GLU A 220 2.48 -4.95 -12.51
C GLU A 220 4.00 -5.24 -12.55
N ALA A 221 4.41 -6.28 -13.29
CA ALA A 221 5.82 -6.62 -13.49
C ALA A 221 6.61 -5.53 -14.25
N GLU A 222 5.95 -4.78 -15.15
CA GLU A 222 6.60 -3.65 -15.82
C GLU A 222 6.86 -2.49 -14.86
N VAL A 223 5.98 -2.27 -13.87
CA VAL A 223 6.20 -1.30 -12.79
C VAL A 223 7.39 -1.74 -11.96
N ASP A 224 7.42 -2.99 -11.49
CA ASP A 224 8.53 -3.52 -10.71
C ASP A 224 9.87 -3.38 -11.43
N SER A 225 9.97 -3.78 -12.69
CA SER A 225 11.22 -3.67 -13.45
C SER A 225 11.68 -2.21 -13.65
N THR A 226 10.74 -1.27 -13.76
CA THR A 226 11.07 0.15 -13.88
C THR A 226 11.51 0.73 -12.54
N LEU A 227 10.85 0.33 -11.44
CA LEU A 227 11.25 0.68 -10.08
C LEU A 227 12.62 0.12 -9.73
N ASP A 228 12.92 -1.12 -10.11
CA ASP A 228 14.24 -1.73 -9.92
C ASP A 228 15.31 -0.97 -10.70
N SER A 229 15.00 -0.48 -11.91
CA SER A 229 15.91 0.37 -12.68
C SER A 229 16.18 1.69 -11.97
N ILE A 230 15.17 2.32 -11.37
CA ILE A 230 15.32 3.56 -10.58
C ILE A 230 16.14 3.29 -9.30
N CYS A 231 15.85 2.21 -8.59
CA CYS A 231 16.59 1.80 -7.40
C CYS A 231 18.05 1.51 -7.72
N ALA A 232 18.32 0.85 -8.86
CA ALA A 232 19.68 0.64 -9.34
C ALA A 232 20.40 1.95 -9.69
N MET A 233 19.73 2.91 -10.35
CA MET A 233 20.28 4.25 -10.60
C MET A 233 20.62 4.99 -9.30
N LEU A 234 19.78 4.85 -8.27
CA LEU A 234 19.99 5.45 -6.95
C LEU A 234 21.04 4.68 -6.11
N GLY A 235 21.32 3.42 -6.46
CA GLY A 235 22.15 2.51 -5.68
C GLY A 235 21.53 2.14 -4.33
N CYS A 236 20.20 2.14 -4.22
CA CYS A 236 19.46 1.82 -3.00
C CYS A 236 18.55 0.62 -3.21
N THR A 237 18.31 -0.16 -2.15
CA THR A 237 17.35 -1.28 -2.27
C THR A 237 15.94 -0.73 -2.51
N PRO A 238 15.04 -1.45 -3.20
CA PRO A 238 13.65 -0.99 -3.37
C PRO A 238 12.86 -0.90 -2.04
N ALA A 239 13.36 -1.56 -1.00
CA ALA A 239 12.66 -1.76 0.26
C ALA A 239 12.32 -0.47 1.05
N PRO A 240 13.21 0.53 1.20
CA PRO A 240 12.93 1.69 2.08
C PRO A 240 11.94 2.69 1.47
N TYR A 241 11.65 2.64 0.17
CA TYR A 241 10.80 3.64 -0.53
C TYR A 241 9.52 3.05 -1.11
N PHE A 242 9.57 1.82 -1.60
CA PHE A 242 8.42 1.20 -2.28
C PHE A 242 7.69 0.16 -1.42
N LYS A 243 8.27 -0.26 -0.28
CA LYS A 243 7.69 -1.29 0.60
C LYS A 243 7.00 -0.71 1.83
N ASP A 244 7.46 0.45 2.32
CA ASP A 244 6.89 1.14 3.49
C ASP A 244 5.82 2.20 3.17
N TRP A 245 5.47 2.42 1.89
CA TRP A 245 4.36 3.33 1.55
C TRP A 245 3.00 2.84 2.10
N SER A 246 2.83 1.53 2.35
CA SER A 246 1.49 0.98 2.48
C SER A 246 0.80 1.27 3.81
N ILE A 247 1.50 1.82 4.82
CA ILE A 247 0.91 2.24 6.11
C ILE A 247 1.77 3.32 6.79
N GLU A 248 1.99 4.49 6.17
CA GLU A 248 2.56 5.64 6.91
C GLU A 248 1.93 6.97 6.51
N GLU A 249 0.61 7.05 6.63
CA GLU A 249 0.10 8.09 7.51
C GLU A 249 0.11 7.49 8.92
N LYS A 250 0.35 8.31 9.95
CA LYS A 250 0.16 7.99 11.37
C LYS A 250 -1.31 7.65 11.69
N PHE A 251 -2.01 6.92 10.82
CA PHE A 251 -3.39 6.51 10.92
C PHE A 251 -3.64 5.74 12.21
N HIS A 252 -2.70 4.88 12.59
CA HIS A 252 -2.74 4.18 13.87
C HIS A 252 -2.59 5.13 15.07
N GLU A 253 -1.87 6.25 14.94
CA GLU A 253 -1.81 7.29 15.99
C GLU A 253 -3.08 8.17 15.98
N GLU A 254 -3.58 8.55 14.80
CA GLU A 254 -4.75 9.40 14.59
C GLU A 254 -6.04 8.69 15.08
N PHE A 255 -6.26 7.46 14.64
CA PHE A 255 -7.42 6.63 15.00
C PHE A 255 -7.19 5.76 16.24
N LYS A 256 -5.98 5.79 16.84
CA LYS A 256 -5.59 4.97 18.01
C LYS A 256 -5.94 3.51 17.80
N CYS A 257 -5.52 2.95 16.67
CA CYS A 257 -5.86 1.58 16.25
C CYS A 257 -4.60 0.71 16.08
N ILE A 258 -4.82 -0.61 16.04
CA ILE A 258 -3.77 -1.59 15.73
C ILE A 258 -4.04 -2.10 14.32
N ILE A 259 -3.05 -2.00 13.44
CA ILE A 259 -3.15 -2.50 12.07
C ILE A 259 -2.42 -3.83 11.98
N ILE A 260 -3.10 -4.85 11.45
CA ILE A 260 -2.55 -6.18 11.23
C ILE A 260 -2.76 -6.53 9.76
N THR A 261 -1.67 -6.75 9.03
CA THR A 261 -1.70 -7.15 7.63
C THR A 261 -1.49 -8.66 7.49
N GLY A 262 -2.36 -9.33 6.76
CA GLY A 262 -2.14 -10.72 6.34
C GLY A 262 -1.47 -10.80 4.97
N SER A 263 -0.68 -11.85 4.73
CA SER A 263 -0.03 -12.10 3.42
C SER A 263 -0.90 -12.93 2.47
N GLY A 264 -2.21 -12.62 2.39
CA GLY A 264 -3.18 -13.38 1.59
C GLY A 264 -3.92 -14.43 2.41
N GLU A 265 -3.59 -15.72 2.25
CA GLU A 265 -4.25 -16.79 3.02
C GLU A 265 -3.95 -16.62 4.52
N PRO A 266 -4.98 -16.64 5.41
CA PRO A 266 -4.78 -16.44 6.84
C PRO A 266 -3.88 -17.49 7.49
N ASP A 267 -2.64 -17.11 7.79
CA ASP A 267 -1.69 -17.97 8.49
C ASP A 267 -2.09 -18.16 9.96
N ILE A 268 -1.55 -19.22 10.57
CA ILE A 268 -1.90 -19.62 11.93
C ILE A 268 -1.44 -18.57 12.95
N ALA A 269 -0.26 -17.97 12.76
CA ALA A 269 0.33 -17.05 13.72
C ALA A 269 -0.48 -15.75 13.80
N THR A 270 -0.82 -15.15 12.65
CA THR A 270 -1.65 -13.94 12.57
C THR A 270 -3.02 -14.16 13.22
N ARG A 271 -3.63 -15.33 13.00
CA ARG A 271 -4.91 -15.70 13.61
C ARG A 271 -4.84 -15.84 15.13
N ILE A 272 -3.77 -16.43 15.65
CA ILE A 272 -3.52 -16.54 17.09
C ILE A 272 -3.36 -15.16 17.70
N ILE A 273 -2.51 -14.31 17.10
CA ILE A 273 -2.26 -12.95 17.57
C ILE A 273 -3.56 -12.15 17.61
N LEU A 274 -4.34 -12.17 16.52
CA LEU A 274 -5.61 -11.47 16.45
C LEU A 274 -6.59 -11.92 17.54
N ASN A 275 -6.73 -13.23 17.75
CA ASN A 275 -7.61 -13.78 18.79
C ASN A 275 -7.13 -13.39 20.19
N MET A 276 -5.83 -13.48 20.46
CA MET A 276 -5.24 -13.12 21.74
C MET A 276 -5.44 -11.63 22.06
N LEU A 277 -5.18 -10.74 21.09
CA LEU A 277 -5.37 -9.30 21.24
C LEU A 277 -6.84 -8.97 21.51
N THR A 278 -7.74 -9.52 20.71
CA THR A 278 -9.18 -9.28 20.85
C THR A 278 -9.70 -9.79 22.19
N SER A 279 -9.26 -10.98 22.62
CA SER A 279 -9.69 -11.57 23.89
C SER A 279 -9.13 -10.84 25.12
N ALA A 280 -7.89 -10.37 25.05
CA ALA A 280 -7.23 -9.68 26.15
C ALA A 280 -7.69 -8.22 26.30
N LEU A 281 -7.81 -7.51 25.18
CA LEU A 281 -8.07 -6.06 25.15
C LEU A 281 -9.53 -5.72 24.85
N LYS A 282 -10.35 -6.70 24.46
CA LYS A 282 -11.77 -6.52 24.08
C LYS A 282 -11.96 -5.46 22.99
N LEU A 283 -11.00 -5.38 22.07
CA LEU A 283 -11.03 -4.43 20.97
C LEU A 283 -12.07 -4.83 19.93
N GLU A 284 -12.63 -3.84 19.27
CA GLU A 284 -13.44 -4.06 18.08
C GLU A 284 -12.53 -4.37 16.89
N VAL A 285 -12.90 -5.40 16.12
CA VAL A 285 -12.12 -5.83 14.95
C VAL A 285 -12.92 -5.55 13.71
N VAL A 286 -12.36 -4.69 12.85
CA VAL A 286 -12.86 -4.41 11.51
C VAL A 286 -11.87 -4.96 10.50
N VAL A 287 -12.35 -5.44 9.35
CA VAL A 287 -11.50 -5.95 8.28
C VAL A 287 -11.79 -5.25 6.97
N LEU A 288 -10.72 -4.86 6.28
CA LEU A 288 -10.72 -4.39 4.91
C LEU A 288 -10.19 -5.54 4.02
N ILE A 289 -10.97 -5.91 3.01
CA ILE A 289 -10.66 -6.98 2.05
C ILE A 289 -10.97 -6.53 0.62
N ASP A 290 -10.37 -7.19 -0.36
CA ASP A 290 -10.79 -7.03 -1.75
C ASP A 290 -12.27 -7.41 -1.93
N CYS A 291 -12.97 -6.67 -2.79
CA CYS A 291 -14.31 -7.00 -3.24
C CYS A 291 -14.23 -8.15 -4.27
N ASN A 292 -14.08 -9.38 -3.78
CA ASN A 292 -14.23 -10.61 -4.57
C ASN A 292 -14.52 -11.82 -3.66
N PRO A 293 -14.95 -12.97 -4.23
CA PRO A 293 -15.26 -14.16 -3.44
C PRO A 293 -14.07 -14.71 -2.62
N TYR A 294 -12.83 -14.48 -3.04
CA TYR A 294 -11.64 -14.92 -2.32
C TYR A 294 -11.38 -14.05 -1.08
N GLY A 295 -11.49 -12.73 -1.21
CA GLY A 295 -11.42 -11.78 -0.10
C GLY A 295 -12.47 -12.09 0.96
N PHE A 296 -13.71 -12.37 0.55
CA PHE A 296 -14.76 -12.74 1.50
C PHE A 296 -14.49 -14.09 2.20
N GLU A 297 -13.86 -15.05 1.52
CA GLU A 297 -13.43 -16.30 2.16
C GLU A 297 -12.32 -16.08 3.21
N ILE A 298 -11.42 -15.12 2.98
CA ILE A 298 -10.39 -14.72 3.95
C ILE A 298 -11.07 -14.20 5.23
N LEU A 299 -12.05 -13.28 5.11
CA LEU A 299 -12.85 -12.81 6.25
C LEU A 299 -13.50 -13.98 7.00
N LEU A 300 -14.16 -14.90 6.30
CA LEU A 300 -14.79 -16.05 6.94
C LEU A 300 -13.79 -16.97 7.64
N THR A 301 -12.56 -17.07 7.13
CA THR A 301 -11.51 -17.88 7.75
C THR A 301 -11.04 -17.29 9.08
N TYR A 302 -10.92 -15.96 9.17
CA TYR A 302 -10.65 -15.29 10.44
C TYR A 302 -11.82 -15.42 11.43
N LEU A 303 -13.07 -15.31 10.95
CA LEU A 303 -14.27 -15.32 11.79
C LEU A 303 -14.68 -16.70 12.30
N CYS A 304 -14.64 -17.71 11.42
CA CYS A 304 -15.17 -19.05 11.67
C CYS A 304 -14.09 -20.12 11.78
N GLY A 305 -12.91 -19.86 11.22
CA GLY A 305 -11.83 -20.83 11.07
C GLY A 305 -11.86 -21.58 9.74
N SER A 306 -10.79 -22.34 9.47
CA SER A 306 -10.64 -23.13 8.24
C SER A 306 -11.12 -24.57 8.43
N LYS A 307 -11.65 -25.19 7.37
CA LYS A 307 -12.06 -26.60 7.39
C LYS A 307 -10.91 -27.53 7.75
N LYS A 308 -9.70 -27.24 7.25
CA LYS A 308 -8.47 -28.00 7.52
C LYS A 308 -8.11 -28.04 9.02
N MET A 309 -8.52 -27.02 9.78
CA MET A 309 -8.19 -26.88 11.20
C MET A 309 -9.42 -26.83 12.10
N ALA A 310 -10.50 -27.51 11.70
CA ALA A 310 -11.79 -27.46 12.39
C ALA A 310 -11.69 -27.75 13.90
N TYR A 311 -10.83 -28.68 14.31
CA TYR A 311 -10.58 -29.02 15.71
C TYR A 311 -9.99 -27.84 16.52
N ASN A 312 -9.18 -26.99 15.89
CA ASN A 312 -8.54 -25.83 16.51
C ASN A 312 -9.27 -24.52 16.21
N SER A 313 -10.41 -24.55 15.51
CA SER A 313 -11.13 -23.34 15.10
C SER A 313 -11.48 -22.44 16.27
N ARG A 314 -11.76 -22.98 17.47
CA ARG A 314 -12.07 -22.16 18.65
C ARG A 314 -10.90 -21.29 19.13
N ASN A 315 -9.67 -21.77 18.94
CA ASN A 315 -8.46 -21.06 19.34
C ASN A 315 -7.92 -20.15 18.23
N LEU A 316 -8.35 -20.37 16.98
CA LEU A 316 -7.82 -19.68 15.80
C LEU A 316 -8.84 -18.76 15.12
N ARG A 317 -10.02 -18.58 15.70
CA ARG A 317 -11.05 -17.69 15.16
C ARG A 317 -11.26 -16.51 16.08
N THR A 318 -11.51 -15.35 15.49
CA THR A 318 -11.84 -14.14 16.22
C THR A 318 -13.33 -13.85 16.04
N ARG A 319 -14.07 -13.72 17.15
CA ARG A 319 -15.51 -13.41 17.12
C ARG A 319 -15.70 -11.91 16.88
N GLY A 320 -16.82 -11.57 16.23
CA GLY A 320 -17.25 -10.18 16.11
C GLY A 320 -16.44 -9.35 15.13
N ILE A 321 -15.71 -9.99 14.21
CA ILE A 321 -15.09 -9.30 13.09
C ILE A 321 -16.19 -8.69 12.22
N LYS A 322 -16.06 -7.41 11.90
CA LYS A 322 -16.99 -6.67 11.04
C LYS A 322 -16.33 -6.36 9.71
N TRP A 323 -17.09 -6.47 8.63
CA TRP A 323 -16.59 -6.18 7.30
C TRP A 323 -16.71 -4.70 7.00
N LEU A 324 -15.58 -4.00 6.90
CA LEU A 324 -15.52 -2.55 6.63
C LEU A 324 -15.72 -2.23 5.14
N GLY A 325 -15.18 -3.09 4.27
CA GLY A 325 -15.14 -2.87 2.84
C GLY A 325 -14.06 -3.74 2.16
N ILE A 326 -13.80 -3.61 0.86
CA ILE A 326 -14.56 -2.81 -0.11
C ILE A 326 -15.86 -3.53 -0.46
N TRP A 327 -16.98 -2.80 -0.50
CA TRP A 327 -18.27 -3.35 -0.90
C TRP A 327 -18.53 -3.17 -2.39
N PRO A 328 -19.33 -4.05 -3.01
CA PRO A 328 -19.78 -3.84 -4.39
C PRO A 328 -20.55 -2.52 -4.58
N THR A 329 -21.24 -2.04 -3.54
CA THR A 329 -21.96 -0.76 -3.56
C THR A 329 -21.03 0.45 -3.53
N ASP A 330 -19.82 0.31 -2.97
CA ASP A 330 -18.85 1.40 -2.88
C ASP A 330 -18.39 1.86 -4.28
N LEU A 331 -18.42 0.95 -5.27
CA LEU A 331 -18.10 1.28 -6.67
C LEU A 331 -19.00 2.40 -7.21
N LEU A 332 -20.30 2.30 -6.93
CA LEU A 332 -21.32 3.25 -7.36
C LEU A 332 -21.32 4.50 -6.48
N GLU A 333 -21.16 4.33 -5.16
CA GLU A 333 -21.18 5.43 -4.19
C GLU A 333 -20.03 6.42 -4.41
N TYR A 334 -18.84 5.92 -4.74
CA TYR A 334 -17.66 6.74 -4.98
C TYR A 334 -17.41 7.06 -6.46
N HIS A 335 -18.35 6.72 -7.35
CA HIS A 335 -18.26 7.03 -8.79
C HIS A 335 -16.93 6.59 -9.43
N MET A 336 -16.40 5.43 -9.07
CA MET A 336 -15.03 5.04 -9.45
C MET A 336 -14.85 4.94 -10.97
N GLU A 337 -15.92 4.61 -11.71
CA GLU A 337 -15.93 4.56 -13.19
C GLU A 337 -15.66 5.93 -13.82
N ASP A 338 -16.15 7.02 -13.22
CA ASP A 338 -15.93 8.39 -13.71
C ASP A 338 -14.44 8.80 -13.59
N TYR A 339 -13.72 8.18 -12.65
CA TYR A 339 -12.28 8.36 -12.44
C TYR A 339 -11.43 7.35 -13.23
N GLY A 340 -12.03 6.64 -14.20
CA GLY A 340 -11.31 5.74 -15.09
C GLY A 340 -10.95 4.40 -14.46
N PHE A 341 -11.61 3.98 -13.38
CA PHE A 341 -11.54 2.60 -12.91
C PHE A 341 -12.02 1.67 -14.04
N GLN A 342 -11.12 0.87 -14.59
CA GLN A 342 -11.46 -0.17 -15.53
C GLN A 342 -11.43 -1.50 -14.80
N GLU A 343 -12.54 -2.21 -14.84
CA GLU A 343 -12.55 -3.57 -14.37
C GLU A 343 -11.62 -4.41 -15.26
N LYS A 344 -10.67 -5.11 -14.63
CA LYS A 344 -9.82 -6.06 -15.34
C LYS A 344 -10.70 -7.11 -15.99
N LYS A 345 -10.73 -7.13 -17.33
CA LYS A 345 -11.45 -8.15 -18.11
C LYS A 345 -10.95 -9.55 -17.71
N MET A 346 -11.82 -10.31 -17.08
CA MET A 346 -11.60 -11.71 -16.76
C MET A 346 -11.94 -12.59 -17.95
N THR A 347 -11.33 -13.77 -18.00
CA THR A 347 -11.78 -14.80 -18.94
C THR A 347 -13.11 -15.40 -18.47
N ASP A 348 -13.88 -15.96 -19.40
CA ASP A 348 -15.15 -16.65 -19.07
C ASP A 348 -14.92 -17.79 -18.05
N GLU A 349 -13.74 -18.41 -18.07
CA GLU A 349 -13.33 -19.44 -17.11
C GLU A 349 -13.16 -18.87 -15.69
N GLU A 350 -12.47 -17.74 -15.56
CA GLU A 350 -12.28 -17.05 -14.28
C GLU A 350 -13.60 -16.61 -13.67
N ILE A 351 -14.50 -16.08 -14.51
CA ILE A 351 -15.87 -15.69 -14.12
C ILE A 351 -16.62 -16.93 -13.60
N SER A 352 -16.62 -18.03 -14.36
CA SER A 352 -17.30 -19.27 -13.94
C SER A 352 -16.77 -19.82 -12.60
N ILE A 353 -15.45 -19.75 -12.38
CA ILE A 353 -14.83 -20.18 -11.13
C ILE A 353 -15.27 -19.27 -9.97
N ALA A 354 -15.26 -17.95 -10.18
CA ALA A 354 -15.68 -16.97 -9.18
C ALA A 354 -17.15 -17.15 -8.81
N GLU A 355 -18.04 -17.31 -9.79
CA GLU A 355 -19.48 -17.55 -9.58
C GLU A 355 -19.73 -18.83 -8.78
N LYS A 356 -19.09 -19.94 -9.16
CA LYS A 356 -19.20 -21.21 -8.40
C LYS A 356 -18.76 -21.04 -6.96
N LYS A 357 -17.74 -20.23 -6.71
CA LYS A 357 -17.25 -19.94 -5.36
C LYS A 357 -18.21 -19.05 -4.59
N LEU A 358 -18.75 -18.00 -5.22
CA LEU A 358 -19.77 -17.13 -4.65
C LEU A 358 -21.02 -17.91 -4.22
N GLN A 359 -21.51 -18.83 -5.07
CA GLN A 359 -22.63 -19.71 -4.74
C GLN A 359 -22.33 -20.61 -3.53
N ARG A 360 -21.10 -21.10 -3.40
CA ARG A 360 -20.69 -21.87 -2.21
C ARG A 360 -20.66 -21.00 -0.95
N LEU A 361 -20.26 -19.73 -1.06
CA LEU A 361 -20.24 -18.79 0.06
C LEU A 361 -21.65 -18.40 0.52
N LEU A 362 -22.53 -18.06 -0.42
CA LEU A 362 -23.96 -17.77 -0.16
C LEU A 362 -24.68 -18.93 0.53
N ASN A 363 -24.22 -20.16 0.28
CA ASN A 363 -24.80 -21.35 0.89
C ASN A 363 -24.35 -21.62 2.34
N LYS A 364 -23.31 -20.95 2.84
CA LYS A 364 -22.83 -21.11 4.23
C LYS A 364 -23.85 -20.53 5.22
N GLU A 365 -24.13 -21.26 6.30
CA GLU A 365 -25.09 -20.83 7.33
C GLU A 365 -24.79 -19.46 7.91
N VAL A 366 -23.52 -19.15 8.15
CA VAL A 366 -23.07 -17.85 8.69
C VAL A 366 -23.47 -16.70 7.77
N VAL A 367 -23.41 -16.91 6.45
CA VAL A 367 -23.81 -15.92 5.45
C VAL A 367 -25.33 -15.86 5.36
N LYS A 368 -26.02 -17.00 5.40
CA LYS A 368 -27.50 -17.06 5.43
C LYS A 368 -28.12 -16.32 6.62
N ASN A 369 -27.42 -16.31 7.75
CA ASN A 369 -27.88 -15.61 8.94
C ASN A 369 -27.62 -14.09 8.91
N ASN A 370 -26.92 -13.58 7.89
CA ASN A 370 -26.65 -12.15 7.73
C ASN A 370 -27.23 -11.64 6.39
N PRO A 371 -28.46 -11.08 6.41
CA PRO A 371 -29.13 -10.61 5.19
C PRO A 371 -28.34 -9.54 4.44
N LYS A 372 -27.61 -8.68 5.15
CA LYS A 372 -26.77 -7.64 4.52
C LYS A 372 -25.60 -8.26 3.76
N TRP A 373 -24.95 -9.29 4.31
CA TRP A 373 -23.90 -10.01 3.58
C TRP A 373 -24.45 -10.74 2.35
N GLN A 374 -25.67 -11.31 2.44
CA GLN A 374 -26.29 -11.92 1.26
C GLN A 374 -26.55 -10.90 0.15
N ASP A 375 -27.11 -9.73 0.48
CA ASP A 375 -27.38 -8.66 -0.49
C ASP A 375 -26.09 -8.17 -1.14
N LEU A 376 -25.04 -7.90 -0.34
CA LEU A 376 -23.74 -7.48 -0.85
C LEU A 376 -23.12 -8.56 -1.75
N LEU A 377 -23.10 -9.82 -1.32
CA LEU A 377 -22.53 -10.90 -2.12
C LEU A 377 -23.30 -11.15 -3.42
N GLN A 378 -24.62 -10.96 -3.44
CA GLN A 378 -25.41 -11.08 -4.68
C GLN A 378 -25.13 -9.94 -5.66
N LYS A 379 -24.80 -8.75 -5.15
CA LYS A 379 -24.40 -7.59 -5.95
C LYS A 379 -22.93 -7.62 -6.38
N MET A 380 -22.15 -8.60 -5.92
CA MET A 380 -20.76 -8.77 -6.29
C MET A 380 -20.64 -9.31 -7.72
N THR A 381 -20.78 -8.41 -8.69
CA THR A 381 -20.59 -8.69 -10.11
C THR A 381 -19.16 -8.42 -10.55
N THR A 382 -18.43 -7.59 -9.81
CA THR A 382 -17.11 -7.10 -10.20
C THR A 382 -16.01 -7.42 -9.19
N ARG A 383 -14.76 -7.49 -9.67
CA ARG A 383 -13.57 -7.61 -8.81
C ARG A 383 -12.92 -6.25 -8.59
N ILE A 384 -12.99 -5.77 -7.35
CA ILE A 384 -12.31 -4.54 -6.92
C ILE A 384 -11.22 -4.92 -5.92
N GLN A 385 -9.98 -4.59 -6.24
CA GLN A 385 -8.87 -4.72 -5.29
C GLN A 385 -8.85 -3.50 -4.37
N ILE A 386 -8.32 -3.65 -3.14
CA ILE A 386 -8.19 -2.52 -2.21
C ILE A 386 -7.43 -1.35 -2.85
N GLU A 387 -6.36 -1.67 -3.58
CA GLU A 387 -5.52 -0.71 -4.29
C GLU A 387 -6.26 -0.02 -5.44
N GLY A 388 -7.37 -0.58 -5.92
CA GLY A 388 -8.21 0.04 -6.94
C GLY A 388 -8.80 1.39 -6.49
N LEU A 389 -8.91 1.65 -5.19
CA LEU A 389 -9.32 2.94 -4.63
C LEU A 389 -8.38 4.10 -5.00
N SER A 390 -7.14 3.81 -5.40
CA SER A 390 -6.18 4.84 -5.81
C SER A 390 -6.55 5.49 -7.16
N CYS A 391 -7.51 4.94 -7.91
CA CYS A 391 -7.96 5.53 -9.18
C CYS A 391 -8.63 6.90 -8.98
N ILE A 392 -9.33 7.10 -7.86
CA ILE A 392 -9.96 8.39 -7.51
C ILE A 392 -8.88 9.39 -7.10
N HIS A 393 -8.06 8.99 -6.13
CA HIS A 393 -6.95 9.79 -5.62
C HIS A 393 -5.99 8.91 -4.82
N LEU A 394 -4.70 9.25 -4.82
CA LEU A 394 -3.66 8.36 -4.29
C LEU A 394 -3.79 8.09 -2.79
N ASN A 395 -4.19 9.10 -2.01
CA ASN A 395 -4.46 8.94 -0.57
C ASN A 395 -5.96 8.75 -0.27
N PHE A 396 -6.80 8.40 -1.27
CA PHE A 396 -8.25 8.27 -1.07
C PHE A 396 -8.59 7.27 0.05
N LEU A 397 -7.89 6.13 0.07
CA LEU A 397 -8.09 5.10 1.09
C LEU A 397 -7.92 5.65 2.51
N ASN A 398 -6.79 6.31 2.79
CA ASN A 398 -6.44 6.76 4.14
C ASN A 398 -7.13 8.07 4.54
N LYS A 399 -7.22 9.04 3.62
CA LYS A 399 -7.75 10.38 3.93
C LYS A 399 -9.27 10.47 3.91
N ILE A 400 -9.94 9.63 3.11
CA ILE A 400 -11.40 9.72 2.89
C ILE A 400 -12.07 8.41 3.28
N TYR A 401 -11.80 7.32 2.55
CA TYR A 401 -12.56 6.07 2.67
C TYR A 401 -12.55 5.48 4.09
N LEU A 402 -11.35 5.25 4.65
CA LEU A 402 -11.22 4.70 5.99
C LEU A 402 -11.78 5.64 7.05
N LYS A 403 -11.56 6.96 6.92
CA LYS A 403 -12.06 7.94 7.90
C LYS A 403 -13.58 7.95 7.92
N GLU A 404 -14.21 8.04 6.76
CA GLU A 404 -15.65 8.07 6.61
C GLU A 404 -16.30 6.79 7.14
N LYS A 405 -15.83 5.62 6.69
CA LYS A 405 -16.37 4.32 7.12
C LYS A 405 -16.21 4.11 8.62
N LEU A 406 -15.05 4.45 9.20
CA LEU A 406 -14.82 4.26 10.64
C LEU A 406 -15.60 5.26 11.50
N GLN A 407 -15.67 6.53 11.11
CA GLN A 407 -16.41 7.55 11.86
C GLN A 407 -17.93 7.31 11.83
N ASN A 408 -18.45 6.81 10.71
CA ASN A 408 -19.87 6.49 10.55
C ASN A 408 -20.25 5.12 11.11
N HIS A 409 -19.29 4.34 11.62
CA HIS A 409 -19.49 2.95 12.01
C HIS A 409 -20.11 2.10 10.88
N ASP A 410 -19.72 2.40 9.64
CA ASP A 410 -20.27 1.80 8.43
C ASP A 410 -19.52 0.49 8.11
N TRP A 411 -19.93 -0.56 8.80
CA TRP A 411 -19.46 -1.93 8.61
C TRP A 411 -20.61 -2.92 8.80
N VAL A 412 -20.44 -4.15 8.32
CA VAL A 412 -21.48 -5.21 8.38
C VAL A 412 -21.02 -6.48 9.05
#